data_AF-A0A1C0TXU1-F1
#
_entry.id   AF-A0A1C0TXU1-F1
#
_cell.length_a   1.000
_cell.length_b   1.000
_cell.length_c   1.000
_cell.angle_alpha   90.00
_cell.angle_beta   90.00
_cell.angle_gamma   90.00
#
_symmetry.space_group_name_H-M   'P 1'
#
loop_
_entity.id
_entity.type
_entity.pdbx_description
1 polymer ?
#
loop_
_entity_poly.entity_id
_entity_poly.type
_entity_poly.pdbx_seq_one_letter_code
_entity_poly.pdbx_strand_id
1 'polypeptide(L)'
;MKITIRLAKTTEQITLEALQLPASLIWEDDRELLLANPNMIELPTEYIVAGYVYIAEQTGVILGFSVVLPQSDGNSELDRSFIEPAFWRQGIGKQLVQTVLNNVYTKEKEEYHCKSWLILRQKSFISLQALNV
;
A
#
# COMPACT_ATOMS: atom_id res chain seq x y z
N MET A 1 3.17 2.37 -23.56
CA MET A 1 2.76 3.16 -22.38
C MET A 1 3.59 2.71 -21.19
N LYS A 2 4.19 3.62 -20.43
CA LYS A 2 4.99 3.29 -19.24
C LYS A 2 4.27 3.82 -18.00
N ILE A 3 3.74 2.90 -17.21
CA ILE A 3 3.16 3.19 -15.90
C ILE A 3 4.28 3.05 -14.86
N THR A 4 4.34 3.99 -13.93
CA THR A 4 5.25 3.95 -12.79
C THR A 4 4.45 3.67 -11.54
N ILE A 5 4.90 2.70 -10.74
CA ILE A 5 4.26 2.35 -9.47
C ILE A 5 5.17 2.81 -8.35
N ARG A 6 4.63 3.60 -7.42
CA ARG A 6 5.39 4.20 -6.31
C ARG A 6 4.50 4.40 -5.09
N LEU A 7 5.11 4.70 -3.95
CA LEU A 7 4.37 5.15 -2.77
C LEU A 7 3.71 6.51 -3.02
N ALA A 8 2.52 6.69 -2.43
CA ALA A 8 1.82 7.96 -2.39
C ALA A 8 2.55 8.97 -1.50
N LYS A 9 2.34 10.25 -1.79
CA LYS A 9 2.75 11.38 -0.95
C LYS A 9 1.54 11.92 -0.20
N THR A 10 1.76 12.50 0.98
CA THR A 10 0.67 13.08 1.79
C THR A 10 -0.10 14.18 1.06
N THR A 11 0.59 14.94 0.20
CA THR A 11 -0.03 15.96 -0.67
C THR A 11 -0.98 15.39 -1.72
N GLU A 12 -0.98 14.08 -1.94
CA GLU A 12 -1.82 13.39 -2.92
C GLU A 12 -3.13 12.86 -2.31
N GLN A 13 -3.32 12.95 -0.99
CA GLN A 13 -4.49 12.40 -0.27
C GLN A 13 -5.83 12.79 -0.90
N ILE A 14 -6.06 14.10 -1.08
CA ILE A 14 -7.31 14.63 -1.65
C ILE A 14 -7.54 14.08 -3.07
N THR A 15 -6.47 13.94 -3.87
CA THR A 15 -6.56 13.38 -5.23
C THR A 15 -6.97 11.91 -5.19
N LEU A 16 -6.48 11.15 -4.21
CA LEU A 16 -6.81 9.73 -4.07
C LEU A 16 -8.25 9.52 -3.60
N GLU A 17 -8.72 10.32 -2.64
CA GLU A 17 -10.13 10.33 -2.20
C GLU A 17 -11.07 10.70 -3.35
N ALA A 18 -10.70 11.73 -4.13
CA ALA A 18 -11.47 12.15 -5.30
C ALA A 18 -11.52 11.08 -6.41
N LEU A 19 -10.51 10.22 -6.53
CA LEU A 19 -10.50 9.07 -7.46
C LEU A 19 -11.36 7.91 -6.96
N GLN A 20 -11.38 7.69 -5.64
CA GLN A 20 -12.14 6.59 -5.05
C GLN A 20 -13.64 6.71 -5.31
N LEU A 21 -14.22 7.92 -5.23
CA LEU A 21 -15.64 8.12 -5.45
C LEU A 21 -16.12 7.63 -6.84
N PRO A 22 -15.63 8.14 -7.98
CA PRO A 22 -16.06 7.66 -9.29
C PRO A 22 -15.74 6.18 -9.52
N ALA A 23 -14.66 5.66 -8.92
CA ALA A 23 -14.33 4.24 -8.99
C ALA A 23 -15.30 3.35 -8.19
N SER A 24 -15.86 3.85 -7.08
CA SER A 24 -16.85 3.15 -6.25
C SER A 24 -18.28 3.22 -6.81
N LEU A 25 -18.64 4.28 -7.52
CA LEU A 25 -20.01 4.47 -8.07
C LEU A 25 -20.44 3.46 -9.15
N ILE A 26 -19.56 2.53 -9.54
CA ILE A 26 -19.95 1.43 -10.43
C ILE A 26 -20.83 0.38 -9.75
N TRP A 27 -20.68 0.20 -8.43
CA TRP A 27 -21.46 -0.78 -7.70
C TRP A 27 -22.81 -0.16 -7.34
N GLU A 28 -23.89 -0.71 -7.89
CA GLU A 28 -25.25 -0.17 -7.71
C GLU A 28 -25.63 -0.08 -6.22
N ASP A 29 -25.21 -1.08 -5.44
CA ASP A 29 -25.50 -1.18 -4.00
C ASP A 29 -24.88 -0.04 -3.18
N ASP A 30 -23.69 0.44 -3.57
CA ASP A 30 -22.98 1.51 -2.85
C ASP A 30 -23.33 2.90 -3.38
N ARG A 31 -23.97 2.98 -4.55
CA ARG A 31 -24.10 4.23 -5.31
C ARG A 31 -24.95 5.28 -4.62
N GLU A 32 -26.15 4.91 -4.17
CA GLU A 32 -27.07 5.86 -3.52
C GLU A 32 -26.50 6.37 -2.19
N LEU A 33 -25.91 5.46 -1.41
CA LEU A 33 -25.29 5.77 -0.12
C LEU A 33 -24.11 6.75 -0.26
N LEU A 34 -23.23 6.51 -1.23
CA LEU A 34 -22.04 7.34 -1.48
C LEU A 34 -22.38 8.69 -2.10
N LEU A 35 -23.41 8.76 -2.96
CA LEU A 35 -23.90 10.04 -3.48
C LEU A 35 -24.55 10.88 -2.38
N ALA A 36 -25.26 10.26 -1.45
CA ALA A 36 -25.86 10.94 -0.30
C ALA A 36 -24.83 11.37 0.74
N ASN A 37 -23.69 10.65 0.84
CA ASN A 37 -22.66 10.90 1.83
C ASN A 37 -21.24 10.87 1.22
N PRO A 38 -20.86 11.86 0.39
CA PRO A 38 -19.54 11.88 -0.25
C PRO A 38 -18.38 11.86 0.74
N ASN A 39 -18.59 12.38 1.96
CA ASN A 39 -17.61 12.42 3.04
C ASN A 39 -17.35 11.05 3.69
N MET A 40 -18.04 9.97 3.29
CA MET A 40 -17.72 8.61 3.74
C MET A 40 -16.42 8.06 3.14
N ILE A 41 -15.90 8.74 2.12
CA ILE A 41 -14.62 8.40 1.51
C ILE A 41 -13.55 9.21 2.22
N GLU A 42 -12.78 8.51 3.03
CA GLU A 42 -11.61 9.04 3.72
C GLU A 42 -10.45 8.08 3.53
N LEU A 43 -9.30 8.63 3.16
CA LEU A 43 -8.03 7.92 3.15
C LEU A 43 -7.19 8.46 4.31
N PRO A 44 -7.02 7.72 5.42
CA PRO A 44 -6.24 8.20 6.56
C PRO A 44 -4.82 8.59 6.15
N THR A 45 -4.39 9.80 6.52
CA THR A 45 -3.04 10.29 6.19
C THR A 45 -1.96 9.38 6.78
N GLU A 46 -2.26 8.72 7.90
CA GLU A 46 -1.40 7.75 8.58
C GLU A 46 -1.01 6.59 7.65
N TYR A 47 -1.92 6.15 6.78
CA TYR A 47 -1.63 5.07 5.82
C TYR A 47 -0.61 5.53 4.76
N ILE A 48 -0.68 6.80 4.35
CA ILE A 48 0.27 7.39 3.41
C ILE A 48 1.65 7.56 4.08
N VAL A 49 1.68 8.11 5.30
CA VAL A 49 2.92 8.30 6.07
C VAL A 49 3.61 6.97 6.37
N ALA A 50 2.85 5.92 6.69
CA ALA A 50 3.38 4.59 6.95
C ALA A 50 3.83 3.84 5.68
N GLY A 51 3.58 4.39 4.49
CA GLY A 51 3.97 3.79 3.22
C GLY A 51 3.12 2.57 2.83
N TYR A 52 1.85 2.59 3.19
CA TYR A 52 0.86 1.54 2.86
C TYR A 52 0.12 1.82 1.56
N VAL A 53 0.24 3.03 1.00
CA VAL A 53 -0.49 3.45 -0.18
C VAL A 53 0.44 3.48 -1.39
N TYR A 54 0.12 2.67 -2.40
CA TYR A 54 0.81 2.64 -3.69
C TYR A 54 -0.07 3.27 -4.77
N ILE A 55 0.53 4.05 -5.66
CA ILE A 55 -0.16 4.64 -6.81
C ILE A 55 0.39 4.09 -8.11
N ALA A 56 -0.47 4.02 -9.12
CA ALA A 56 -0.09 3.87 -10.51
C ALA A 56 -0.14 5.26 -11.17
N GLU A 57 1.00 5.74 -11.64
CA GLU A 57 1.15 7.05 -12.27
C GLU A 57 1.60 6.92 -13.73
N GLN A 58 1.06 7.79 -14.59
CA GLN A 58 1.55 8.00 -15.94
C GLN A 58 1.66 9.50 -16.23
N THR A 59 2.88 9.97 -16.55
CA THR A 59 3.13 11.36 -16.96
C THR A 59 2.56 12.38 -15.95
N GLY A 60 2.72 12.14 -14.65
CA GLY A 60 2.17 13.02 -13.61
C GLY A 60 0.70 12.77 -13.25
N VAL A 61 -0.01 11.92 -13.98
CA VAL A 61 -1.42 11.61 -13.74
C VAL A 61 -1.56 10.32 -12.95
N ILE A 62 -2.29 10.37 -11.83
CA ILE A 62 -2.63 9.18 -11.04
C ILE A 62 -3.77 8.45 -11.74
N LEU A 63 -3.52 7.19 -12.13
CA LEU A 63 -4.48 6.33 -12.82
C LEU A 63 -5.20 5.37 -11.87
N GLY A 64 -4.69 5.23 -10.63
CA GLY A 64 -5.26 4.36 -9.61
C GLY A 64 -4.32 4.20 -8.42
N PHE A 65 -4.83 3.61 -7.35
CA PHE A 65 -4.06 3.34 -6.14
C PHE A 65 -4.53 2.07 -5.43
N SER A 66 -3.65 1.54 -4.57
CA SER A 66 -3.92 0.42 -3.70
C SER A 66 -3.43 0.70 -2.28
N VAL A 67 -4.19 0.25 -1.29
CA VAL A 67 -3.84 0.32 0.13
C VAL A 67 -3.50 -1.08 0.61
N VAL A 68 -2.36 -1.23 1.28
CA VAL A 68 -1.84 -2.52 1.74
C VAL A 68 -1.50 -2.41 3.21
N LEU A 69 -2.28 -3.08 4.05
CA LEU A 69 -2.16 -2.98 5.50
C LEU A 69 -1.43 -4.21 6.05
N PRO A 70 -0.50 -4.05 7.02
CA PRO A 70 0.09 -5.19 7.70
C PRO A 70 -0.94 -5.87 8.60
N GLN A 71 -0.87 -7.19 8.69
CA GLN A 71 -1.67 -8.03 9.58
C GLN A 71 -0.85 -8.49 10.79
N SER A 72 -1.54 -8.88 11.86
CA SER A 72 -0.91 -9.31 13.11
C SER A 72 -0.11 -10.61 13.01
N ASP A 73 -0.38 -11.43 12.00
CA ASP A 73 0.33 -12.68 11.71
C ASP A 73 1.63 -12.46 10.91
N GLY A 74 1.95 -11.20 10.59
CA GLY A 74 3.12 -10.83 9.81
C GLY A 74 2.90 -10.85 8.30
N ASN A 75 1.70 -11.16 7.82
CA ASN A 75 1.32 -11.00 6.41
C ASN A 75 0.86 -9.56 6.13
N SER A 76 0.52 -9.28 4.87
CA SER A 76 -0.14 -8.03 4.48
C SER A 76 -1.40 -8.30 3.67
N GLU A 77 -2.38 -7.42 3.80
CA GLU A 77 -3.68 -7.49 3.12
C GLU A 77 -3.84 -6.34 2.14
N LEU A 78 -4.39 -6.64 0.96
CA LEU A 78 -4.84 -5.62 0.02
C LEU A 78 -6.22 -5.09 0.45
N ASP A 79 -6.22 -4.04 1.28
CA ASP A 79 -7.44 -3.43 1.85
C ASP A 79 -8.32 -2.79 0.76
N ARG A 80 -7.71 -2.00 -0.13
CA ARG A 80 -8.42 -1.24 -1.18
C ARG A 80 -7.64 -1.20 -2.47
N SER A 81 -8.35 -1.18 -3.59
CA SER A 81 -7.77 -0.98 -4.91
C SER A 81 -8.75 -0.30 -5.85
N PHE A 82 -8.41 0.91 -6.28
CA PHE A 82 -9.23 1.73 -7.16
C PHE A 82 -8.44 2.14 -8.39
N ILE A 83 -9.06 2.00 -9.56
CA ILE A 83 -8.52 2.46 -10.85
C ILE A 83 -9.51 3.48 -11.41
N GLU A 84 -9.00 4.56 -11.99
CA GLU A 84 -9.82 5.54 -12.69
C GLU A 84 -10.64 4.85 -13.82
N PRO A 85 -11.98 4.94 -13.80
CA PRO A 85 -12.86 4.24 -14.75
C PRO A 85 -12.48 4.41 -16.23
N ALA A 86 -12.02 5.59 -16.62
CA ALA A 86 -11.58 5.86 -17.99
C ALA A 86 -10.41 4.97 -18.46
N PHE A 87 -9.64 4.39 -17.54
CA PHE A 87 -8.45 3.58 -17.82
C PHE A 87 -8.60 2.09 -17.51
N TRP A 88 -9.83 1.63 -17.30
CA TRP A 88 -10.10 0.22 -17.06
C TRP A 88 -9.85 -0.68 -18.27
N ARG A 89 -9.73 -1.99 -18.00
CA ARG A 89 -9.45 -3.05 -19.00
C ARG A 89 -8.12 -2.89 -19.76
N GLN A 90 -7.24 -2.01 -19.28
CA GLN A 90 -5.88 -1.81 -19.82
C GLN A 90 -4.79 -2.53 -19.02
N GLY A 91 -5.17 -3.35 -18.03
CA GLY A 91 -4.23 -4.12 -17.20
C GLY A 91 -3.52 -3.32 -16.10
N ILE A 92 -3.95 -2.08 -15.83
CA ILE A 92 -3.36 -1.21 -14.80
C ILE A 92 -3.47 -1.82 -13.40
N GLY A 93 -4.67 -2.24 -13.00
CA GLY A 93 -4.90 -2.87 -11.70
C GLY A 93 -4.06 -4.13 -11.50
N LYS A 94 -3.90 -4.94 -12.56
CA LYS A 94 -3.03 -6.12 -12.52
C LYS A 94 -1.56 -5.74 -12.26
N GLN A 95 -1.03 -4.75 -12.99
CA GLN A 95 0.35 -4.28 -12.80
C GLN A 95 0.58 -3.68 -11.42
N LEU A 96 -0.40 -2.91 -10.92
CA LEU A 96 -0.38 -2.31 -9.59
C LEU A 96 -0.29 -3.38 -8.50
N VAL A 97 -1.22 -4.33 -8.49
CA VAL A 97 -1.24 -5.42 -7.50
C VAL A 97 0.02 -6.29 -7.58
N GLN A 98 0.49 -6.63 -8.79
CA GLN A 98 1.71 -7.44 -8.94
C GLN A 98 2.94 -6.76 -8.37
N THR A 99 3.08 -5.44 -8.60
CA THR A 99 4.23 -4.68 -8.09
C THR A 99 4.14 -4.52 -6.58
N VAL A 100 2.94 -4.26 -6.06
CA VAL A 100 2.66 -4.21 -4.64
C VAL A 100 3.08 -5.50 -3.95
N LEU A 101 2.63 -6.65 -4.46
CA LEU A 101 2.99 -7.97 -3.92
C LEU A 101 4.51 -8.17 -3.88
N ASN A 102 5.20 -7.87 -5.00
CA ASN A 102 6.65 -8.00 -5.06
C ASN A 102 7.37 -7.12 -4.03
N ASN A 103 6.87 -5.91 -3.79
CA ASN A 103 7.45 -5.00 -2.80
C ASN A 103 7.21 -5.47 -1.35
N VAL A 104 6.02 -5.98 -1.06
CA VAL A 104 5.69 -6.55 0.25
C VAL A 104 6.59 -7.75 0.55
N TYR A 105 6.68 -8.70 -0.38
CA TYR A 105 7.55 -9.88 -0.21
C TYR A 105 9.02 -9.50 -0.03
N THR A 106 9.48 -8.45 -0.71
CA THR A 106 10.87 -7.97 -0.55
C THR A 106 11.09 -7.35 0.82
N LYS A 107 10.15 -6.52 1.30
CA LYS A 107 10.22 -5.92 2.65
C LYS A 107 10.15 -6.97 3.75
N GLU A 108 9.26 -7.96 3.65
CA GLU A 108 9.20 -9.07 4.58
C GLU A 108 10.56 -9.78 4.64
N LYS A 109 11.18 -10.08 3.50
CA LYS A 109 12.50 -10.72 3.46
C LYS A 109 13.57 -9.86 4.12
N GLU A 110 13.60 -8.55 3.88
CA GLU A 110 14.54 -7.63 4.52
C GLU A 110 14.30 -7.53 6.04
N GLU A 111 13.05 -7.50 6.48
CA GLU A 111 12.68 -7.43 7.89
C GLU A 111 12.97 -8.75 8.62
N TYR A 112 12.62 -9.91 8.04
CA TYR A 112 13.02 -11.22 8.55
C TYR A 112 14.54 -11.39 8.57
N HIS A 113 15.25 -10.88 7.55
CA HIS A 113 16.71 -10.88 7.53
C HIS A 113 17.27 -10.00 8.65
N CYS A 114 16.79 -8.75 8.79
CA CYS A 114 17.21 -7.82 9.84
C CYS A 114 16.93 -8.38 11.25
N LYS A 115 15.76 -8.98 11.48
CA LYS A 115 15.40 -9.67 12.73
C LYS A 115 16.29 -10.87 13.00
N SER A 116 16.61 -11.69 11.99
CA SER A 116 17.50 -12.85 12.12
C SER A 116 18.92 -12.44 12.51
N TRP A 117 19.47 -11.40 11.88
CA TRP A 117 20.79 -10.87 12.25
C TRP A 117 20.80 -10.19 13.63
N LEU A 118 19.74 -9.47 14.02
CA LEU A 118 19.61 -8.88 15.36
C LEU A 118 19.58 -9.95 16.47
N ILE A 119 18.86 -11.05 16.26
CA ILE A 119 18.81 -12.18 17.19
C ILE A 119 20.17 -12.88 17.30
N LEU A 120 20.90 -13.05 16.18
CA LEU A 120 22.23 -13.66 16.17
C LEU A 120 23.32 -12.75 16.75
N ARG A 121 23.21 -11.42 16.59
CA ARG A 121 24.14 -10.45 17.19
C ARG A 121 23.96 -10.35 18.72
N GLN A 122 22.72 -10.41 19.21
CA GLN A 122 22.44 -10.36 20.65
C GLN A 122 22.94 -11.63 21.36
N LYS A 123 22.80 -12.81 20.74
CA LYS A 123 23.39 -14.06 21.26
C LYS A 123 24.93 -14.04 21.28
N SER A 124 25.56 -13.41 20.29
CA SER A 124 27.03 -13.31 20.23
C SER A 124 27.59 -12.29 21.24
N PHE A 125 26.82 -11.26 21.61
CA PHE A 125 27.23 -10.27 22.61
C PHE A 125 27.14 -10.81 24.05
N ILE A 126 26.19 -11.71 24.33
CA ILE A 126 26.05 -12.35 25.65
C ILE A 126 27.14 -13.41 25.90
N SER A 127 27.68 -14.04 24.85
CA SER A 127 28.75 -15.06 24.98
C SER A 127 30.13 -14.46 25.32
N LEU A 128 30.41 -13.21 24.93
CA LEU A 128 31.71 -12.56 25.17
C LEU A 128 31.85 -11.90 26.56
N GLN A 129 30.77 -11.77 27.33
CA GLN A 129 30.84 -11.25 28.71
C GLN A 129 30.87 -12.34 29.80
N ALA A 130 30.81 -13.62 29.41
CA ALA A 130 30.85 -14.75 30.35
C ALA A 130 32.22 -15.45 30.45
N LEU A 131 33.26 -14.91 29.80
CA LEU A 131 34.63 -15.48 29.80
C LEU A 131 35.68 -14.57 30.45
N ASN A 132 35.26 -13.56 31.23
CA ASN A 132 36.18 -12.66 31.93
C ASN A 132 35.83 -12.49 33.42
N VAL A 133 35.52 -13.61 34.08
CA VAL A 133 35.61 -13.76 35.54
C VAL A 133 36.60 -14.88 35.83
#